data_AF-A0A3D1E293-F1
#
_entry.id   AF-A0A3D1E293-F1
#
_cell.length_a   1.000
_cell.length_b   1.000
_cell.length_c   1.000
_cell.angle_alpha   90.00
_cell.angle_beta   90.00
_cell.angle_gamma   90.00
#
_symmetry.space_group_name_H-M   'P 1'
#
loop_
_entity.id
_entity.type
_entity.pdbx_description
1 polymer ?
#
loop_
_entity_poly.entity_id
_entity_poly.type
_entity_poly.pdbx_seq_one_letter_code
_entity_poly.pdbx_strand_id
1 'polypeptide(L)'
;DIRRTPDSRAAQRLLIAAGPDSAALSEILYKAYFIEGCDIGDPDILADIAAKFGRPDLIDAAADESVGRQLENNLATANQLRLDGVPYFIFDGKYAIAGAHQPEHLVPAIDAAAAA
;
A
#
# COMPACT_ATOMS: atom_id res chain seq x y z
N ASP A 1 2.72 -17.89 -12.91
CA ASP A 1 1.32 -17.51 -13.20
C ASP A 1 0.54 -17.22 -11.93
N ILE A 2 -0.11 -16.06 -11.87
CA ILE A 2 -1.03 -15.68 -10.80
C ILE A 2 -2.30 -16.53 -10.95
N ARG A 3 -2.61 -17.34 -9.93
CA ARG A 3 -3.75 -18.28 -9.99
C ARG A 3 -5.09 -17.63 -9.63
N ARG A 4 -5.06 -16.57 -8.82
CA ARG A 4 -6.22 -15.80 -8.38
C ARG A 4 -5.79 -14.39 -7.97
N THR A 5 -6.75 -13.47 -7.94
CA THR A 5 -6.60 -12.21 -7.21
C THR A 5 -6.87 -12.48 -5.72
N PRO A 6 -5.90 -12.29 -4.82
CA PRO A 6 -6.10 -12.49 -3.39
C PRO A 6 -6.80 -11.29 -2.74
N ASP A 7 -7.37 -11.51 -1.56
CA ASP A 7 -7.75 -10.38 -0.70
C ASP A 7 -6.46 -9.78 -0.12
N SER A 8 -6.15 -8.53 -0.49
CA SER A 8 -4.92 -7.86 -0.06
C SER A 8 -5.02 -7.22 1.32
N ARG A 9 -6.15 -7.29 2.04
CA ARG A 9 -6.31 -6.59 3.32
C ARG A 9 -5.27 -7.00 4.36
N ALA A 10 -4.89 -8.28 4.42
CA ALA A 10 -3.83 -8.74 5.30
C ALA A 10 -2.47 -8.10 4.94
N ALA A 11 -2.11 -8.08 3.65
CA ALA A 11 -0.92 -7.39 3.16
C ALA A 11 -0.96 -5.87 3.45
N GLN A 12 -2.13 -5.22 3.33
CA GLN A 12 -2.29 -3.80 3.66
C GLN A 12 -2.09 -3.53 5.16
N ARG A 13 -2.59 -4.40 6.05
CA ARG A 13 -2.32 -4.31 7.49
C ARG A 13 -0.83 -4.47 7.79
N LEU A 14 -0.14 -5.37 7.08
CA LEU A 14 1.31 -5.53 7.19
C LEU A 14 2.07 -4.27 6.79
N LEU A 15 1.65 -3.60 5.70
CA LEU A 15 2.22 -2.32 5.27
C LEU A 15 1.98 -1.20 6.29
N ILE A 16 0.78 -1.13 6.87
CA ILE A 16 0.48 -0.15 7.92
C ILE A 16 1.37 -0.41 9.15
N ALA A 17 1.49 -1.67 9.58
CA ALA A 17 2.33 -2.06 10.72
C ALA A 17 3.83 -1.76 10.47
N ALA A 18 4.30 -1.86 9.22
CA ALA A 18 5.67 -1.55 8.84
C ALA A 18 6.02 -0.05 8.98
N GLY A 19 5.03 0.84 8.94
CA GLY A 19 5.23 2.28 9.16
C GLY A 19 6.28 2.87 8.21
N PRO A 20 7.41 3.41 8.70
CA PRO A 20 8.49 3.96 7.86
C PRO A 20 9.05 2.97 6.84
N ASP A 21 9.00 1.67 7.14
CA ASP A 21 9.54 0.61 6.29
C ASP A 21 8.55 0.16 5.19
N SER A 22 7.33 0.72 5.17
CA SER A 22 6.24 0.32 4.26
C SER A 22 6.62 0.40 2.79
N ALA A 23 7.37 1.41 2.36
CA ALA A 23 7.79 1.52 0.95
C ALA A 23 8.68 0.34 0.54
N ALA A 24 9.70 0.02 1.34
CA ALA A 24 10.60 -1.10 1.06
C ALA A 24 9.88 -2.46 1.12
N LEU A 25 8.97 -2.65 2.08
CA LEU A 25 8.16 -3.86 2.17
C LEU A 25 7.17 -3.98 1.00
N SER A 26 6.62 -2.86 0.52
CA SER A 26 5.67 -2.85 -0.60
C SER A 26 6.31 -3.36 -1.89
N GLU A 27 7.56 -3.01 -2.18
CA GLU A 27 8.32 -3.54 -3.32
C GLU A 27 8.46 -5.08 -3.27
N ILE A 28 8.69 -5.64 -2.07
CA ILE A 28 8.77 -7.10 -1.88
C ILE A 28 7.40 -7.75 -2.13
N LEU A 29 6.32 -7.15 -1.60
CA LEU A 29 4.95 -7.63 -1.81
C LEU A 29 4.54 -7.54 -3.28
N TYR A 30 4.87 -6.45 -3.96
CA TYR A 30 4.62 -6.27 -5.39
C TYR A 30 5.38 -7.31 -6.21
N LYS A 31 6.65 -7.55 -5.91
CA LYS A 31 7.42 -8.60 -6.58
C LYS A 31 6.80 -9.98 -6.34
N ALA A 32 6.46 -10.31 -5.10
CA ALA A 32 5.86 -11.59 -4.74
C ALA A 32 4.55 -11.83 -5.52
N TYR A 33 3.68 -10.83 -5.60
CA TYR A 33 2.41 -10.96 -6.32
C TYR A 33 2.57 -10.88 -7.84
N PHE A 34 3.11 -9.78 -8.37
CA PHE A 34 3.10 -9.47 -9.81
C PHE A 34 4.14 -10.26 -10.60
N ILE A 35 5.26 -10.66 -9.99
CA ILE A 35 6.36 -11.34 -10.69
C ILE A 35 6.39 -12.83 -10.33
N GLU A 36 6.29 -13.15 -9.04
CA GLU A 36 6.45 -14.53 -8.55
C GLU A 36 5.12 -15.29 -8.49
N GLY A 37 3.98 -14.59 -8.57
CA GLY A 37 2.65 -15.20 -8.57
C GLY A 37 2.19 -15.74 -7.23
N CYS A 38 2.81 -15.29 -6.14
CA CYS A 38 2.48 -15.68 -4.77
C CYS A 38 1.11 -15.15 -4.34
N ASP A 39 0.38 -15.94 -3.55
CA ASP A 39 -0.89 -15.53 -2.95
C ASP A 39 -0.62 -14.68 -1.70
N ILE A 40 -0.59 -13.35 -1.87
CA ILE A 40 -0.37 -12.40 -0.76
C ILE A 40 -1.59 -12.25 0.19
N GLY A 41 -2.61 -13.09 0.03
CA GLY A 41 -3.68 -13.29 1.03
C GLY A 41 -3.41 -14.47 1.96
N ASP A 42 -2.39 -15.29 1.67
CA ASP A 42 -1.98 -16.43 2.49
C ASP A 42 -1.13 -15.96 3.69
N PRO A 43 -1.56 -16.26 4.94
CA PRO A 43 -0.79 -15.91 6.14
C PRO A 43 0.64 -16.46 6.16
N ASP A 44 0.87 -17.66 5.62
CA ASP A 44 2.20 -18.28 5.63
C ASP A 44 3.15 -17.55 4.66
N ILE A 45 2.63 -17.12 3.50
CA ILE A 45 3.39 -16.30 2.55
C ILE A 45 3.74 -14.93 3.15
N LEU A 46 2.79 -14.30 3.85
CA LEU A 46 3.05 -13.02 4.51
C LEU A 46 4.06 -13.15 5.66
N ALA A 47 4.00 -14.23 6.44
CA ALA A 47 4.98 -14.54 7.49
C ALA A 47 6.39 -14.73 6.90
N ASP A 48 6.50 -15.47 5.81
CA ASP A 48 7.77 -15.66 5.10
C ASP A 48 8.32 -14.34 4.55
N ILE A 49 7.47 -13.48 4.00
CA ILE A 49 7.86 -12.15 3.50
C ILE A 49 8.35 -11.28 4.66
N ALA A 50 7.62 -11.22 5.77
CA ALA A 50 8.01 -10.46 6.96
C ALA A 50 9.35 -10.95 7.54
N ALA A 51 9.55 -12.27 7.61
CA ALA A 51 10.79 -12.88 8.06
C ALA A 51 11.98 -12.55 7.12
N LYS A 52 11.79 -12.67 5.79
CA LYS A 52 12.82 -12.33 4.80
C LYS A 52 13.15 -10.84 4.78
N PHE A 53 12.18 -9.98 5.10
CA PHE A 53 12.38 -8.56 5.28
C PHE A 53 13.15 -8.21 6.57
N GLY A 54 13.31 -9.18 7.49
CA GLY A 54 14.01 -8.99 8.76
C GLY A 54 13.11 -8.45 9.89
N ARG A 55 11.79 -8.47 9.69
CA ARG A 55 10.79 -7.95 10.63
C ARG A 55 9.65 -8.95 10.85
N PRO A 56 9.93 -10.16 11.38
CA PRO A 56 8.90 -11.17 11.65
C PRO A 56 7.85 -10.69 12.68
N ASP A 57 8.21 -9.72 13.53
CA ASP A 57 7.32 -9.05 14.48
C ASP A 57 6.11 -8.37 13.84
N LEU A 58 6.18 -8.06 12.53
CA LEU A 58 5.09 -7.40 11.81
C LEU A 58 3.82 -8.26 11.71
N ILE A 59 3.92 -9.58 11.82
CA ILE A 59 2.74 -10.45 11.79
C ILE A 59 1.84 -10.19 13.00
N ASP A 60 2.44 -10.12 14.19
CA ASP A 60 1.72 -9.80 15.41
C ASP A 60 1.26 -8.33 15.41
N ALA A 61 2.11 -7.41 14.97
CA ALA A 61 1.76 -5.99 14.87
C ALA A 61 0.59 -5.75 13.90
N ALA A 62 0.56 -6.44 12.75
CA ALA A 62 -0.51 -6.33 11.77
C ALA A 62 -1.85 -6.87 12.30
N ALA A 63 -1.82 -7.82 13.24
CA ALA A 63 -3.00 -8.37 13.88
C ALA A 63 -3.64 -7.42 14.91
N ASP A 64 -2.90 -6.40 15.38
CA ASP A 64 -3.40 -5.42 16.34
C ASP A 64 -4.67 -4.71 15.84
N GLU A 65 -5.62 -4.50 16.75
CA GLU A 65 -6.91 -3.87 16.44
C GLU A 65 -6.72 -2.42 15.94
N SER A 66 -5.74 -1.70 16.46
CA SER A 66 -5.42 -0.33 16.04
C SER A 66 -5.01 -0.26 14.57
N VAL A 67 -4.25 -1.24 14.07
CA VAL A 67 -3.88 -1.36 12.65
C VAL A 67 -5.11 -1.64 11.81
N GLY A 68 -6.01 -2.52 12.29
CA GLY A 68 -7.31 -2.76 11.65
C GLY A 68 -8.16 -1.49 11.54
N ARG A 69 -8.27 -0.73 12.64
CA ARG A 69 -8.98 0.56 12.64
C ARG A 69 -8.34 1.59 11.71
N GLN A 70 -7.01 1.63 11.64
CA GLN A 70 -6.31 2.53 10.73
C GLN A 70 -6.61 2.19 9.26
N LEU A 71 -6.65 0.91 8.89
CA LEU A 71 -7.04 0.48 7.54
C LEU A 71 -8.47 0.95 7.20
N GLU A 72 -9.42 0.77 8.11
CA GLU A 72 -10.80 1.22 7.90
C GLU A 72 -10.92 2.73 7.78
N ASN A 73 -10.16 3.48 8.59
CA ASN A 73 -10.12 4.94 8.49
C ASN A 73 -9.56 5.39 7.13
N ASN A 74 -8.47 4.77 6.66
CA ASN A 74 -7.89 5.09 5.35
C ASN A 74 -8.90 4.85 4.21
N LEU A 75 -9.62 3.73 4.25
CA LEU A 75 -10.67 3.40 3.27
C LEU A 75 -11.84 4.37 3.36
N ALA A 76 -12.27 4.75 4.57
CA ALA A 76 -13.32 5.75 4.77
C ALA A 76 -12.93 7.12 4.20
N THR A 77 -11.69 7.57 4.42
CA THR A 77 -11.16 8.80 3.84
C THR A 77 -11.12 8.73 2.32
N ALA A 78 -10.63 7.62 1.73
CA ALA A 78 -10.62 7.43 0.28
C ALA A 78 -12.04 7.50 -0.32
N ASN A 79 -13.02 6.87 0.34
CA ASN A 79 -14.42 6.93 -0.08
C ASN A 79 -15.02 8.35 0.02
N GLN A 80 -14.72 9.09 1.08
CA GLN A 80 -15.16 10.49 1.23
C GLN A 80 -14.59 11.40 0.13
N LEU A 81 -13.35 11.14 -0.26
CA LEU A 81 -12.68 11.82 -1.37
C LEU A 81 -13.09 11.31 -2.76
N ARG A 82 -13.98 10.30 -2.83
CA ARG A 82 -14.43 9.65 -4.08
C ARG A 82 -13.27 9.11 -4.91
N LEU A 83 -12.31 8.47 -4.25
CA LEU A 83 -11.17 7.82 -4.90
C LEU A 83 -11.62 6.46 -5.45
N ASP A 84 -12.06 6.43 -6.70
CA ASP A 84 -12.63 5.23 -7.32
C ASP A 84 -11.57 4.31 -7.97
N GLY A 85 -10.28 4.63 -7.85
CA GLY A 85 -9.19 3.84 -8.44
C GLY A 85 -7.80 4.25 -7.99
N VAL A 86 -6.83 3.35 -8.18
CA VAL A 86 -5.42 3.51 -7.81
C VAL A 86 -4.49 3.25 -9.02
N PRO A 87 -3.27 3.82 -9.06
CA PRO A 87 -2.71 4.76 -8.08
C PRO A 87 -3.39 6.14 -8.17
N TYR A 88 -3.41 6.87 -7.05
CA TYR A 88 -3.97 8.21 -6.92
C TYR A 88 -3.04 9.05 -6.05
N PHE A 89 -2.74 10.26 -6.49
CA PHE A 89 -1.81 11.16 -5.81
C PHE A 89 -2.51 12.45 -5.44
N ILE A 90 -2.33 12.92 -4.20
CA ILE A 90 -2.78 14.22 -3.72
C ILE A 90 -1.55 14.99 -3.25
N PHE A 91 -1.27 16.13 -3.88
CA PHE A 91 -0.17 17.01 -3.54
C PHE A 91 -0.71 18.21 -2.74
N ASP A 92 -0.20 18.38 -1.52
CA ASP A 92 -0.57 19.43 -0.56
C ASP A 92 -2.08 19.58 -0.31
N GLY A 93 -2.86 18.50 -0.47
CA GLY A 93 -4.33 18.56 -0.34
C GLY A 93 -5.06 19.39 -1.40
N LYS A 94 -4.34 19.93 -2.40
CA LYS A 94 -4.85 20.89 -3.39
C LYS A 94 -4.92 20.32 -4.80
N TYR A 95 -3.90 19.58 -5.20
CA TYR A 95 -3.78 19.04 -6.56
C TYR A 95 -3.87 17.54 -6.53
N ALA A 96 -4.71 16.96 -7.39
CA ALA A 96 -4.95 15.54 -7.43
C ALA A 96 -4.75 14.98 -8.84
N ILE A 97 -4.08 13.83 -8.94
CA ILE A 97 -3.84 13.10 -10.19
C ILE A 97 -4.25 11.64 -9.98
N ALA A 98 -5.17 11.17 -10.83
CA ALA A 98 -5.60 9.78 -10.87
C ALA A 98 -4.86 9.01 -11.98
N GLY A 99 -4.36 7.82 -11.66
CA GLY A 99 -3.73 6.88 -12.59
C GLY A 99 -2.20 6.91 -12.55
N ALA A 100 -1.62 5.90 -13.20
CA ALA A 100 -0.17 5.76 -13.34
C ALA A 100 0.34 6.63 -14.50
N HIS A 101 0.68 7.89 -14.20
CA HIS A 101 1.26 8.81 -15.18
C HIS A 101 2.78 8.75 -15.20
N GLN A 102 3.38 9.17 -16.32
CA GLN A 102 4.82 9.35 -16.42
C GLN A 102 5.29 10.45 -15.46
N PRO A 103 6.54 10.38 -14.94
CA PRO A 103 7.06 11.36 -13.99
C PRO A 103 6.93 12.82 -14.47
N GLU A 104 7.11 13.06 -15.77
CA GLU A 104 7.03 14.38 -16.39
C GLU A 104 5.64 15.01 -16.27
N HIS A 105 4.59 14.20 -16.11
CA HIS A 105 3.21 14.67 -15.87
C HIS A 105 2.92 14.93 -14.38
N LEU A 106 3.72 14.37 -13.47
CA LEU A 106 3.57 14.57 -12.03
C LEU A 106 4.29 15.84 -11.55
N VAL A 107 5.45 16.15 -12.14
CA VAL A 107 6.29 17.31 -11.75
C VAL A 107 5.51 18.63 -11.71
N PRO A 108 4.70 19.01 -12.73
CA PRO A 108 3.98 20.29 -12.69
C PRO A 108 2.98 20.40 -11.54
N ALA A 109 2.34 19.28 -11.15
CA ALA A 109 1.41 19.28 -10.02
C ALA A 109 2.13 19.40 -8.68
N ILE A 110 3.33 18.82 -8.56
CA ILE A 110 4.19 18.99 -7.38
C ILE A 110 4.65 20.46 -7.27
N ASP A 111 5.12 21.05 -8.37
CA ASP A 111 5.57 22.44 -8.41
C ASP A 111 4.43 23.42 -8.06
N ALA A 112 3.24 23.20 -8.63
CA ALA A 112 2.06 24.00 -8.35
C ALA A 112 1.59 23.88 -6.88
N ALA A 113 1.72 22.70 -6.28
CA ALA A 113 1.42 22.48 -4.87
C ALA A 113 2.41 23.21 -3.95
N ALA A 114 3.71 23.15 -4.27
CA ALA A 114 4.77 23.77 -3.46
C ALA A 114 4.75 25.31 -3.49
N ALA A 115 4.21 25.91 -4.55
CA ALA A 115 4.14 27.35 -4.73
C ALA A 115 2.91 28.03 -4.09
N ALA A 116 1.94 27.25 -3.58
CA ALA A 116 0.64 27.72 -3.10
C ALA A 116 0.55 27.80 -1.58
#